data_AF-A0A815WT90-F1
#
_entry.id   AF-A0A815WT90-F1
#
_cell.length_a   1.000
_cell.length_b   1.000
_cell.length_c   1.000
_cell.angle_alpha   90.00
_cell.angle_beta   90.00
_cell.angle_gamma   90.00
#
_symmetry.space_group_name_H-M   'P 1'
#
loop_
_entity.id
_entity.type
_entity.pdbx_description
1 polymer ?
#
loop_
_entity_poly.entity_id
_entity_poly.type
_entity_poly.pdbx_seq_one_letter_code
_entity_poly.pdbx_strand_id
1 'polypeptide(L)'
;MKRLSAVIYLFRCPYRKQNYDYAQYLLTALYFESWKIETWEQERTKNDWQRYYWDESPSRDRLLDILKAHEKDPSSVNSKSVLDRNKKLVERYRKSISRVQDEGVENELKNLKDYKNDVLMLYNLKL
;
A
#
# COMPACT_ATOMS: atom_id res chain seq x y z
N MET A 1 11.91 4.11 16.83
CA MET A 1 10.94 3.00 17.01
C MET A 1 9.58 3.63 17.27
N LYS A 2 8.63 3.60 16.32
CA LYS A 2 7.28 4.13 16.56
C LYS A 2 6.58 3.18 17.54
N ARG A 3 6.18 3.65 18.72
CA ARG A 3 5.36 2.86 19.65
C ARG A 3 3.93 2.89 19.13
N LEU A 4 3.37 1.71 18.85
CA LEU A 4 1.94 1.55 18.63
C LEU A 4 1.28 1.43 20.01
N SER A 5 0.25 2.24 20.26
CA SER A 5 -0.53 2.21 21.49
C SER A 5 -2.00 2.08 21.14
N ALA A 6 -2.65 1.05 21.69
CA ALA A 6 -4.11 0.94 21.71
C ALA A 6 -4.62 1.35 23.10
N VAL A 7 -5.64 2.19 23.15
CA VAL A 7 -6.23 2.69 24.41
C VAL A 7 -7.72 2.36 24.42
N ILE A 8 -8.19 1.74 25.51
CA ILE A 8 -9.59 1.35 25.69
C ILE A 8 -10.17 2.13 26.88
N TYR A 9 -11.25 2.88 26.64
CA TYR A 9 -11.96 3.64 27.66
C TYR A 9 -13.28 2.95 28.03
N LEU A 10 -13.51 2.71 29.33
CA LEU A 10 -14.70 1.99 29.81
C LEU A 10 -15.33 2.69 31.00
N PHE A 11 -16.63 2.94 30.87
CA PHE A 11 -17.46 3.60 31.88
C PHE A 11 -18.84 2.93 32.04
N ARG A 12 -19.03 1.74 31.47
CA ARG A 12 -20.36 1.09 31.40
C ARG A 12 -20.79 0.46 32.72
N CYS A 13 -19.86 -0.04 33.53
CA CYS A 13 -20.20 -0.75 34.77
C CYS A 13 -20.11 0.16 36.00
N PRO A 14 -20.99 -0.02 37.01
CA PRO A 14 -20.95 0.76 38.25
C PRO A 14 -19.63 0.61 39.02
N TYR A 15 -19.02 -0.58 38.98
CA TYR A 15 -17.78 -0.87 39.71
C TYR A 15 -16.55 -0.85 38.81
N ARG A 16 -15.45 -0.27 39.30
CA ARG A 16 -14.16 -0.21 38.58
C ARG A 16 -13.62 -1.60 38.22
N LYS A 17 -13.76 -2.58 39.12
CA LYS A 17 -13.32 -3.96 38.87
C LYS A 17 -14.04 -4.58 37.67
N GLN A 18 -15.35 -4.36 37.56
CA GLN A 18 -16.13 -4.85 36.42
C GLN A 18 -15.67 -4.22 35.10
N ASN A 19 -15.38 -2.92 35.10
CA ASN A 19 -14.81 -2.27 33.91
C ASN A 19 -13.42 -2.82 33.56
N TYR A 20 -12.59 -3.16 34.56
CA TYR A 20 -11.28 -3.79 34.33
C TYR A 20 -11.41 -5.20 33.73
N ASP A 21 -12.24 -6.05 34.32
CA ASP A 21 -12.48 -7.42 33.84
C ASP A 21 -13.07 -7.38 32.41
N TYR A 22 -13.95 -6.42 32.15
CA TYR A 22 -14.50 -6.20 30.81
C TYR A 22 -13.44 -5.70 29.81
N ALA A 23 -12.48 -4.87 30.23
CA ALA A 23 -11.35 -4.45 29.39
C ALA A 23 -10.51 -5.65 28.95
N GLN A 24 -10.22 -6.56 29.88
CA GLN A 24 -9.47 -7.79 29.59
C GLN A 24 -10.24 -8.66 28.60
N TYR A 25 -11.54 -8.86 28.84
CA TYR A 25 -12.40 -9.59 27.91
C TYR A 25 -12.38 -8.98 26.50
N LEU A 26 -12.57 -7.66 26.37
CA LEU A 26 -12.56 -6.98 25.08
C LEU A 26 -11.21 -7.13 24.37
N LEU A 27 -10.10 -6.99 25.10
CA LEU A 27 -8.77 -7.17 24.52
C LEU A 27 -8.57 -8.60 24.02
N THR A 28 -9.00 -9.60 24.80
CA THR A 28 -8.94 -11.01 24.41
C THR A 28 -9.81 -11.31 23.20
N ALA A 29 -11.05 -10.80 23.17
CA ALA A 29 -11.96 -10.97 22.05
C ALA A 29 -11.40 -10.31 20.77
N LEU A 30 -10.99 -9.05 20.83
CA LEU A 30 -10.38 -8.35 19.70
C LEU A 30 -9.13 -9.06 19.17
N TYR A 31 -8.29 -9.57 20.08
CA TYR A 31 -7.13 -10.36 19.68
C TYR A 31 -7.56 -11.60 18.91
N PHE A 32 -8.43 -12.46 19.45
CA PHE A 32 -8.80 -13.70 18.75
C PHE A 32 -9.62 -13.46 17.48
N GLU A 33 -10.53 -12.49 17.47
CA GLU A 33 -11.30 -12.15 16.26
C GLU A 33 -10.42 -11.57 15.16
N SER A 34 -9.36 -10.82 15.47
CA SER A 34 -8.45 -10.27 14.46
C SER A 34 -7.64 -11.31 13.68
N TRP A 35 -7.60 -12.57 14.15
CA TRP A 35 -6.92 -13.67 13.49
C TRP A 35 -7.85 -14.53 12.64
N LYS A 36 -9.17 -14.34 12.79
CA LYS A 36 -10.15 -15.02 11.95
C LYS A 36 -10.29 -14.23 10.65
N ILE A 37 -10.51 -14.97 9.56
CA ILE A 37 -10.79 -14.38 8.25
C ILE A 37 -12.20 -14.80 7.90
N GLU A 38 -13.10 -13.84 7.90
CA GLU A 38 -14.50 -14.08 7.54
C GLU A 38 -14.68 -14.07 6.01
N THR A 39 -15.72 -14.73 5.51
CA THR A 39 -15.94 -14.86 4.06
C THR A 39 -16.13 -13.50 3.37
N TRP A 40 -16.77 -12.55 4.06
CA TRP A 40 -17.03 -11.21 3.55
C TRP A 40 -15.77 -10.33 3.46
N GLU A 41 -14.67 -10.68 4.15
CA GLU A 41 -13.41 -9.93 4.04
C GLU A 41 -12.77 -10.06 2.64
N GLN A 42 -13.18 -11.07 1.87
CA GLN A 42 -12.79 -11.22 0.47
C GLN A 42 -13.45 -10.19 -0.45
N GLU A 43 -14.55 -9.58 -0.01
CA GLU A 43 -15.28 -8.55 -0.76
C GLU A 43 -14.62 -7.17 -0.66
N ARG A 44 -13.49 -7.06 0.06
CA ARG A 44 -12.72 -5.83 0.25
C ARG A 44 -12.33 -5.20 -1.07
N THR A 45 -12.65 -3.92 -1.23
CA THR A 45 -12.36 -3.14 -2.43
C THR A 45 -11.07 -2.33 -2.30
N LYS A 46 -10.61 -1.72 -3.40
CA LYS A 46 -9.44 -0.82 -3.41
C LYS A 46 -9.59 0.39 -2.49
N ASN A 47 -10.83 0.82 -2.22
CA ASN A 47 -11.11 1.94 -1.33
C ASN A 47 -10.91 1.59 0.15
N ASP A 48 -10.93 0.31 0.49
CA ASP A 48 -10.76 -0.19 1.86
C ASP A 48 -9.27 -0.44 2.20
N TRP A 49 -8.36 -0.18 1.27
CA TRP A 49 -6.94 -0.38 1.47
C TRP A 49 -6.35 0.69 2.39
N GLN A 50 -5.73 0.25 3.49
CA GLN A 50 -5.00 1.16 4.39
C GLN A 50 -3.59 1.52 3.89
N ARG A 51 -3.11 0.82 2.86
CA ARG A 51 -1.81 1.02 2.21
C ARG A 51 -1.92 0.81 0.72
N TYR A 52 -0.99 1.36 -0.03
CA TYR A 52 -0.92 1.22 -1.46
C TYR A 52 -0.36 -0.15 -1.87
N TYR A 53 -1.19 -0.95 -2.53
CA TYR A 53 -0.80 -2.26 -3.06
C TYR A 53 -0.39 -2.14 -4.54
N TRP A 54 0.92 -2.16 -4.80
CA TRP A 54 1.48 -1.99 -6.14
C TRP A 54 0.98 -3.02 -7.16
N ASP A 55 0.93 -4.29 -6.78
CA ASP A 55 0.66 -5.38 -7.72
C ASP A 55 -0.76 -5.36 -8.29
N GLU A 56 -1.70 -4.74 -7.57
CA GLU A 56 -3.11 -4.56 -7.97
C GLU A 56 -3.44 -3.10 -8.36
N SER A 57 -2.40 -2.27 -8.53
CA SER A 57 -2.57 -0.84 -8.79
C SER A 57 -2.70 -0.49 -10.28
N PRO A 58 -3.54 0.50 -10.65
CA PRO A 58 -3.61 1.01 -12.02
C PRO A 58 -2.27 1.57 -12.53
N SER A 59 -1.41 2.06 -11.63
CA SER A 59 -0.09 2.60 -11.99
C SER A 59 0.83 1.52 -12.57
N ARG A 60 0.71 0.28 -12.06
CA ARG A 60 1.47 -0.87 -12.58
C ARG A 60 1.01 -1.24 -14.00
N ASP A 61 -0.29 -1.19 -14.26
CA ASP A 61 -0.84 -1.48 -15.58
C ASP A 61 -0.41 -0.42 -16.59
N ARG A 62 -0.50 0.88 -16.23
CA ARG A 62 0.01 1.97 -17.07
C ARG A 62 1.50 1.86 -17.35
N LEU A 63 2.29 1.50 -16.34
CA LEU A 63 3.73 1.25 -16.50
C LEU A 63 3.98 0.14 -17.52
N LEU A 64 3.24 -0.97 -17.44
CA LEU A 64 3.35 -2.07 -18.39
C LEU A 64 3.00 -1.61 -19.81
N ASP A 65 1.98 -0.79 -19.98
CA ASP A 65 1.59 -0.24 -21.29
C ASP A 65 2.71 0.62 -21.88
N ILE A 66 3.31 1.51 -21.07
CA ILE A 66 4.44 2.35 -21.49
C ILE A 66 5.64 1.49 -21.90
N LEU A 67 6.01 0.50 -21.08
CA LEU A 67 7.16 -0.35 -21.37
C LEU A 67 6.94 -1.21 -22.62
N LYS A 68 5.71 -1.71 -22.84
CA LYS A 68 5.36 -2.45 -24.06
C LYS A 68 5.39 -1.58 -25.31
N ALA A 69 4.99 -0.31 -25.20
CA ALA A 69 5.03 0.62 -26.32
C ALA A 69 6.47 0.91 -26.83
N HIS A 70 7.48 0.71 -25.99
CA HIS A 70 8.89 0.82 -26.37
C HIS A 70 9.47 -0.46 -27.00
N GLU A 71 8.73 -1.57 -27.01
CA GLU A 71 9.18 -2.83 -27.62
C GLU A 71 8.85 -2.86 -29.12
N LYS A 72 9.65 -3.61 -29.90
CA LYS A 72 9.47 -3.72 -31.36
C LYS A 72 8.14 -4.37 -31.76
N ASP A 73 7.69 -5.36 -30.97
CA ASP A 73 6.43 -6.10 -31.17
C ASP A 73 5.58 -6.08 -29.89
N PRO A 74 4.76 -5.04 -29.65
CA PRO A 74 4.02 -4.87 -28.40
C PRO A 74 3.05 -6.01 -28.05
N SER A 75 2.47 -6.67 -29.08
CA SER A 75 1.44 -7.72 -28.91
C SER A 75 1.99 -9.11 -28.55
N SER A 76 3.27 -9.37 -28.83
CA SER A 76 3.90 -10.69 -28.62
C SER A 76 4.62 -10.78 -27.27
N VAL A 77 4.81 -9.64 -26.60
CA VAL A 77 5.73 -9.53 -25.47
C VAL A 77 5.05 -9.87 -24.15
N ASN A 78 5.59 -10.88 -23.46
CA ASN A 78 5.15 -11.29 -22.13
C ASN A 78 5.47 -10.22 -21.07
N SER A 79 4.44 -9.75 -20.35
CA SER A 79 4.53 -8.75 -19.28
C SER A 79 5.62 -9.07 -18.23
N LYS A 80 5.78 -10.34 -17.84
CA LYS A 80 6.80 -10.74 -16.84
C LYS A 80 8.22 -10.51 -17.37
N SER A 81 8.45 -10.85 -18.64
CA SER A 81 9.77 -10.67 -19.27
C SER A 81 10.16 -9.19 -19.40
N VAL A 82 9.19 -8.29 -19.60
CA VAL A 82 9.42 -6.84 -19.71
C VAL A 82 9.77 -6.25 -18.36
N LEU A 83 9.04 -6.65 -17.32
CA LEU A 83 9.32 -6.23 -15.95
C LEU A 83 10.70 -6.71 -15.49
N ASP A 84 11.07 -7.95 -15.82
CA ASP A 84 12.38 -8.50 -15.46
C ASP A 84 13.54 -7.77 -16.16
N ARG A 85 13.40 -7.47 -17.45
CA ARG A 85 14.37 -6.64 -18.20
C ARG A 85 14.53 -5.25 -17.60
N ASN A 86 13.42 -4.63 -17.18
CA ASN A 86 13.38 -3.27 -16.65
C ASN A 86 13.35 -3.22 -15.11
N LYS A 87 13.76 -4.31 -14.44
CA LYS A 87 13.56 -4.50 -12.98
C LYS A 87 14.02 -3.31 -12.15
N LYS A 88 15.19 -2.72 -12.47
CA LYS A 88 15.71 -1.55 -11.74
C LYS A 88 14.82 -0.32 -11.88
N LEU A 89 14.29 -0.05 -13.07
CA LEU A 89 13.41 1.10 -13.34
C LEU A 89 12.04 0.89 -12.68
N VAL A 90 11.46 -0.30 -12.85
CA VAL A 90 10.19 -0.69 -12.23
C VAL A 90 10.27 -0.51 -10.72
N GLU A 91 11.34 -0.99 -10.08
CA GLU A 91 11.44 -0.95 -8.62
C GLU A 91 11.69 0.45 -8.06
N ARG A 92 12.30 1.34 -8.85
CA ARG A 92 12.41 2.77 -8.49
C ARG A 92 11.04 3.44 -8.54
N TYR A 93 10.35 3.32 -9.67
CA TYR A 93 9.00 3.88 -9.84
C TYR A 93 8.02 3.35 -8.79
N ARG A 94 8.02 2.03 -8.55
CA ARG A 94 7.23 1.38 -7.49
C ARG A 94 7.47 2.02 -6.13
N LYS A 95 8.74 2.21 -5.75
CA LYS A 95 9.09 2.78 -4.44
C LYS A 95 8.65 4.23 -4.33
N SER A 96 8.84 5.05 -5.36
CA SER A 96 8.47 6.46 -5.32
C SER A 96 6.95 6.65 -5.30
N ILE A 97 6.18 5.91 -6.11
CA ILE A 97 4.71 5.99 -6.06
C ILE A 97 4.15 5.46 -4.74
N SER A 98 4.66 4.34 -4.21
CA SER A 98 4.23 3.81 -2.91
C SER A 98 4.44 4.84 -1.80
N ARG A 99 5.59 5.53 -1.77
CA ARG A 99 5.85 6.59 -0.77
C ARG A 99 4.87 7.74 -0.88
N VAL A 100 4.58 8.21 -2.10
CA VAL A 100 3.61 9.30 -2.32
C VAL A 100 2.22 8.92 -1.84
N GLN A 101 1.81 7.66 -2.06
CA GLN A 101 0.48 7.18 -1.68
C GLN A 101 0.36 6.86 -0.17
N ASP A 102 1.39 6.25 0.44
CA ASP A 102 1.35 5.78 1.84
C ASP A 102 1.74 6.85 2.86
N GLU A 103 2.80 7.63 2.59
CA GLU A 103 3.32 8.63 3.53
C GLU A 103 2.67 10.00 3.33
N GLY A 104 1.80 10.11 2.33
CA GLY A 104 1.17 11.36 1.95
C GLY A 104 2.18 12.42 1.48
N VAL A 105 1.67 13.63 1.37
CA VAL A 105 2.42 14.78 0.84
C VAL A 105 3.20 15.49 1.96
N GLU A 106 3.25 15.05 3.22
CA GLU A 106 3.96 15.83 4.26
C GLU A 106 5.50 15.93 4.07
N ASN A 107 6.12 15.03 3.30
CA ASN A 107 7.50 15.15 2.78
C ASN A 107 7.53 15.78 1.37
N GLU A 108 6.60 16.72 1.17
CA GLU A 108 5.94 17.20 -0.06
C GLU A 108 6.84 17.30 -1.28
N LEU A 109 7.88 18.10 -1.13
CA LEU A 109 8.72 18.44 -2.26
C LEU A 109 9.66 17.29 -2.63
N LYS A 110 10.11 16.52 -1.64
CA LYS A 110 11.10 15.46 -1.88
C LYS A 110 10.45 14.24 -2.52
N ASN A 111 9.35 13.76 -1.95
CA ASN A 111 8.66 12.58 -2.48
C ASN A 111 8.12 12.83 -3.91
N LEU A 112 7.58 14.03 -4.17
CA LEU A 112 7.14 14.42 -5.51
C LEU A 112 8.31 14.63 -6.48
N LYS A 113 9.45 15.18 -6.02
CA LYS A 113 10.67 15.30 -6.85
C LYS A 113 11.22 13.93 -7.24
N ASP A 114 11.30 13.00 -6.28
CA ASP A 114 11.78 11.63 -6.52
C ASP A 114 10.87 10.91 -7.51
N TYR A 115 9.54 11.00 -7.32
CA TYR A 115 8.56 10.47 -8.26
C TYR A 115 8.68 11.10 -9.65
N LYS A 116 8.78 12.43 -9.74
CA LYS A 116 8.99 13.15 -11.00
C LYS A 116 10.24 12.64 -11.73
N ASN A 117 11.37 12.53 -11.01
CA ASN A 117 12.63 12.10 -11.59
C ASN A 117 12.56 10.65 -12.09
N ASP A 118 11.92 9.76 -11.35
CA ASP A 118 11.74 8.36 -11.76
C ASP A 118 10.81 8.24 -12.98
N VAL A 119 9.75 9.07 -13.07
CA VAL A 119 8.88 9.14 -14.26
C VAL A 119 9.64 9.69 -15.47
N LEU A 120 10.46 10.71 -15.31
CA LEU A 120 11.28 11.25 -16.41
C LEU A 120 12.26 10.20 -16.94
N MET A 121 12.88 9.44 -16.03
CA MET A 121 13.73 8.31 -16.41
C MET A 121 12.94 7.23 -17.15
N LEU A 122 11.68 6.98 -16.77
CA LEU A 122 10.83 6.01 -17.44
C LEU A 122 10.62 6.35 -18.93
N TYR A 123 10.32 7.61 -19.22
CA TYR A 123 10.06 8.09 -20.58
C TYR A 123 11.33 8.48 -21.35
N ASN A 124 12.53 8.27 -20.76
CA ASN A 124 13.81 8.74 -21.30
C ASN A 124 13.82 10.25 -21.64
N LEU A 125 13.09 11.07 -20.87
CA LEU A 125 13.01 12.52 -21.06
C LEU A 125 14.12 13.20 -20.25
N LYS A 126 14.90 14.07 -20.91
CA LYS A 126 15.81 15.02 -20.23
C LYS A 126 15.12 16.37 -20.16
N LEU A 127 14.89 16.87 -18.94
CA LEU A 127 14.50 18.26 -18.67
C LEU A 127 15.75 19.12 -18.47
#